data_AF-A0A5M3YPA1-F1
#
_entry.id   AF-A0A5M3YPA1-F1
#
_cell.length_a   1.000
_cell.length_b   1.000
_cell.length_c   1.000
_cell.angle_alpha   90.00
_cell.angle_beta   90.00
_cell.angle_gamma   90.00
#
_symmetry.space_group_name_H-M   'P 1'
#
loop_
_entity.id
_entity.type
_entity.pdbx_description
1 polymer ?
#
loop_
_entity_poly.entity_id
_entity_poly.type
_entity_poly.pdbx_seq_one_letter_code
_entity_poly.pdbx_strand_id
1 'polypeptide(L)'
;MASPQEWIFSPRVEWGNDREKLDEDLRTLLGLGWIPTDPPNGIRKVFTFATVDDAVDFHSIVSSSTIKNRHDALLELEGATVSALWTTHKPGPRGLSRLDYSMARICDIIAGVLKNDQRVWEGLRTEYQVYTPLTKIFYFRYHSYVIDFVRALGVVAKPELLLGSIQLRSTPKSVELILPDKNIRPELAIWLEFVKESVIKSEGLAQDVTIEGGQRRVQFNSVGEALNFHTLVHRCFVSKWLSIESLCEGKSVTVKSPDVGYMYKCINLIADAVSGNFYILRTIQSSR
;
A
#
# COMPACT_ATOMS: atom_id res chain seq x y z
N MET A 1 25.75 -18.19 -27.43
CA MET A 1 25.55 -17.02 -26.55
C MET A 1 24.38 -16.25 -27.14
N ALA A 2 23.33 -15.96 -26.37
CA ALA A 2 22.26 -15.07 -26.84
C ALA A 2 22.86 -13.69 -27.14
N SER A 3 22.43 -13.03 -28.21
CA SER A 3 22.85 -11.67 -28.52
C SER A 3 22.59 -10.75 -27.31
N PRO A 4 23.45 -9.77 -27.01
CA PRO A 4 23.16 -8.77 -25.99
C PRO A 4 21.78 -8.15 -26.26
N GLN A 5 20.93 -8.07 -25.25
CA GLN A 5 19.66 -7.35 -25.37
C GLN A 5 19.99 -5.87 -25.67
N GLU A 6 19.62 -5.37 -26.84
CA GLU A 6 19.81 -3.95 -27.18
C GLU A 6 18.68 -3.13 -26.56
N TRP A 7 18.88 -2.68 -25.32
CA TRP A 7 17.94 -1.79 -24.66
C TRP A 7 17.89 -0.42 -25.32
N ILE A 8 16.70 0.17 -25.34
CA ILE A 8 16.51 1.58 -25.69
C ILE A 8 16.39 2.35 -24.38
N PHE A 9 17.43 3.10 -24.03
CA PHE A 9 17.46 3.91 -22.82
C PHE A 9 16.85 5.29 -23.05
N SER A 10 16.34 5.89 -21.97
CA SER A 10 15.92 7.29 -22.01
C SER A 10 17.13 8.20 -22.29
N PRO A 11 16.97 9.37 -22.93
CA PRO A 11 18.09 10.25 -23.30
C PRO A 11 18.99 10.66 -22.13
N ARG A 12 18.41 10.77 -20.92
CA ARG A 12 19.17 11.10 -19.71
C ARG A 12 20.17 10.02 -19.32
N VAL A 13 19.86 8.76 -19.61
CA VAL A 13 20.75 7.62 -19.36
C VAL A 13 21.75 7.47 -20.50
N GLU A 14 21.32 7.60 -21.76
CA GLU A 14 22.22 7.54 -22.92
C GLU A 14 23.33 8.59 -22.86
N TRP A 15 23.04 9.78 -22.33
CA TRP A 15 24.01 10.88 -22.21
C TRP A 15 24.69 10.97 -20.85
N GLY A 16 24.41 10.02 -19.95
CA GLY A 16 24.99 9.94 -18.60
C GLY A 16 25.86 8.69 -18.41
N ASN A 17 26.49 8.58 -17.24
CA ASN A 17 27.34 7.43 -16.89
C ASN A 17 26.56 6.24 -16.28
N ASP A 18 25.22 6.25 -16.36
CA ASP A 18 24.37 5.25 -15.69
C ASP A 18 24.06 4.02 -16.58
N ARG A 19 24.47 4.03 -17.85
CA ARG A 19 24.08 3.02 -18.84
C ARG A 19 24.53 1.61 -18.48
N GLU A 20 25.82 1.41 -18.17
CA GLU A 20 26.36 0.08 -17.86
C GLU A 20 25.71 -0.53 -16.61
N LYS A 21 25.56 0.29 -15.56
CA LYS A 21 24.91 -0.16 -14.33
C LYS A 21 23.42 -0.46 -14.56
N LEU A 22 22.72 0.36 -15.35
CA LEU A 22 21.33 0.07 -15.68
C LEU A 22 21.19 -1.19 -16.54
N ASP A 23 22.13 -1.49 -17.43
CA ASP A 23 22.13 -2.76 -18.18
C ASP A 23 22.22 -3.97 -17.24
N GLU A 24 23.12 -3.93 -16.25
CA GLU A 24 23.25 -4.98 -15.23
C GLU A 24 21.98 -5.12 -14.37
N ASP A 25 21.44 -3.99 -13.90
CA ASP A 25 20.19 -3.91 -13.15
C ASP A 25 19.02 -4.53 -13.94
N LEU A 26 18.91 -4.25 -15.24
CA LEU A 26 17.88 -4.80 -16.12
C LEU A 26 18.07 -6.31 -16.37
N ARG A 27 19.31 -6.79 -16.53
CA ARG A 27 19.59 -8.23 -16.62
C ARG A 27 19.18 -8.97 -15.35
N THR A 28 19.35 -8.34 -14.19
CA THR A 28 18.86 -8.88 -12.92
C THR A 28 17.34 -9.03 -12.94
N LEU A 29 16.61 -8.03 -13.46
CA LEU A 29 15.15 -8.13 -13.61
C LEU A 29 14.72 -9.25 -14.56
N LEU A 30 15.46 -9.48 -15.65
CA LEU A 30 15.19 -10.61 -16.54
C LEU A 30 15.27 -11.96 -15.80
N GLY A 31 16.28 -12.12 -14.94
CA GLY A 31 16.41 -13.29 -14.06
C GLY A 31 15.26 -13.44 -13.06
N LEU A 32 14.57 -12.34 -12.73
CA LEU A 32 13.38 -12.31 -11.88
C LEU A 32 12.06 -12.46 -12.66
N GLY A 33 12.12 -12.75 -13.97
CA GLY A 33 10.95 -12.99 -14.81
C GLY A 33 10.29 -11.73 -15.37
N TRP A 34 10.97 -10.59 -15.35
CA TRP A 34 10.60 -9.45 -16.18
C TRP A 34 10.99 -9.74 -17.63
N ILE A 35 10.21 -9.20 -18.57
CA ILE A 35 10.47 -9.33 -20.00
C ILE A 35 10.61 -7.94 -20.64
N PRO A 36 11.49 -7.75 -21.63
CA PRO A 36 11.54 -6.53 -22.43
C PRO A 36 10.23 -6.37 -23.22
N THR A 37 9.84 -5.12 -23.46
CA THR A 37 8.81 -4.82 -24.47
C THR A 37 9.37 -4.95 -25.89
N ASP A 38 8.49 -4.91 -26.89
CA ASP A 38 8.87 -4.73 -28.30
C ASP A 38 8.27 -3.39 -28.80
N PRO A 39 9.09 -2.38 -29.13
CA PRO A 39 10.55 -2.34 -29.02
C PRO A 39 11.06 -2.36 -27.56
N PRO A 40 12.35 -2.68 -27.29
CA PRO A 40 12.91 -2.87 -25.94
C PRO A 40 13.18 -1.56 -25.18
N ASN A 41 12.18 -0.67 -25.15
CA ASN A 41 12.18 0.61 -24.46
C ASN A 41 11.40 0.58 -23.13
N GLY A 42 10.99 -0.60 -22.68
CA GLY A 42 10.24 -0.85 -21.47
C GLY A 42 10.44 -2.28 -20.97
N ILE A 43 9.95 -2.53 -19.76
CA ILE A 43 9.92 -3.85 -19.13
C ILE A 43 8.52 -4.16 -18.64
N ARG A 44 8.12 -5.43 -18.74
CA ARG A 44 6.81 -5.92 -18.29
C ARG A 44 6.94 -7.16 -17.42
N LYS A 45 6.05 -7.32 -16.45
CA LYS A 45 5.86 -8.57 -15.73
C LYS A 45 4.39 -8.76 -15.36
N VAL A 46 3.95 -10.00 -15.40
CA VAL A 46 2.60 -10.41 -14.97
C VAL A 46 2.70 -11.05 -13.59
N PHE A 47 1.95 -10.53 -12.64
CA PHE A 47 1.88 -11.00 -11.26
C PHE A 47 0.54 -11.72 -11.03
N THR A 48 0.59 -13.00 -10.75
CA THR A 48 -0.61 -13.80 -10.39
C THR A 48 -0.68 -14.00 -8.88
N PHE A 49 -1.84 -13.76 -8.30
CA PHE A 49 -2.12 -13.89 -6.87
C PHE A 49 -3.16 -14.99 -6.60
N ALA A 50 -3.28 -15.40 -5.33
CA ALA A 50 -4.24 -16.43 -4.92
C ALA A 50 -5.67 -15.89 -4.93
N THR A 51 -5.84 -14.60 -4.64
CA THR A 51 -7.14 -13.94 -4.55
C THR A 51 -7.18 -12.65 -5.37
N VAL A 52 -8.40 -12.23 -5.73
CA VAL A 52 -8.62 -10.91 -6.35
C VAL A 52 -8.25 -9.79 -5.39
N ASP A 53 -8.49 -9.98 -4.09
CA ASP A 53 -8.17 -8.98 -3.06
C ASP A 53 -6.67 -8.69 -3.02
N ASP A 54 -5.83 -9.74 -3.03
CA ASP A 54 -4.37 -9.60 -3.12
C ASP A 54 -3.92 -8.84 -4.37
N ALA A 55 -4.60 -9.07 -5.51
CA ALA A 55 -4.30 -8.39 -6.77
C ALA A 55 -4.68 -6.90 -6.73
N VAL A 56 -5.85 -6.57 -6.16
CA VAL A 56 -6.29 -5.18 -5.97
C VAL A 56 -5.36 -4.46 -4.99
N ASP A 57 -4.89 -5.15 -3.97
CA ASP A 57 -3.98 -4.62 -2.97
C ASP A 57 -2.59 -4.36 -3.53
N PHE A 58 -2.03 -5.31 -4.30
CA PHE A 58 -0.83 -5.08 -5.10
C PHE A 58 -0.96 -3.84 -5.98
N HIS A 59 -2.02 -3.79 -6.79
CA HIS A 59 -2.28 -2.67 -7.71
C HIS A 59 -2.32 -1.33 -6.95
N SER A 60 -3.00 -1.31 -5.81
CA SER A 60 -3.18 -0.10 -5.02
C SER A 60 -1.85 0.39 -4.44
N ILE A 61 -1.05 -0.49 -3.82
CA ILE A 61 0.24 -0.11 -3.23
C ILE A 61 1.21 0.37 -4.31
N VAL A 62 1.28 -0.31 -5.46
CA VAL A 62 2.13 0.10 -6.57
C VAL A 62 1.70 1.48 -7.10
N SER A 63 0.39 1.71 -7.24
CA SER A 63 -0.14 3.03 -7.65
C SER A 63 0.25 4.13 -6.67
N SER A 64 0.25 3.86 -5.36
CA SER A 64 0.70 4.84 -4.36
C SER A 64 2.21 5.14 -4.51
N SER A 65 3.01 4.12 -4.83
CA SER A 65 4.44 4.30 -5.11
C SER A 65 4.73 5.08 -6.39
N THR A 66 3.87 5.00 -7.43
CA THR A 66 4.05 5.81 -8.65
C THR A 66 3.93 7.30 -8.34
N ILE A 67 2.97 7.69 -7.50
CA ILE A 67 2.74 9.09 -7.16
C ILE A 67 3.94 9.67 -6.38
N LYS A 68 4.49 8.91 -5.43
CA LYS A 68 5.70 9.30 -4.69
C LYS A 68 6.88 9.55 -5.64
N ASN A 69 7.14 8.59 -6.52
CA ASN A 69 8.28 8.61 -7.42
C ASN A 69 8.06 9.47 -8.66
N ARG A 70 6.83 9.97 -8.87
CA ARG A 70 6.40 10.71 -10.06
C ARG A 70 6.72 9.94 -11.34
N HIS A 71 6.51 8.64 -11.29
CA HIS A 71 6.82 7.69 -12.36
C HIS A 71 5.69 6.68 -12.45
N ASP A 72 4.86 6.82 -13.48
CA ASP A 72 3.63 6.03 -13.65
C ASP A 72 3.90 4.77 -14.47
N ALA A 73 3.27 3.66 -14.06
CA ALA A 73 3.21 2.42 -14.84
C ALA A 73 1.94 2.37 -15.69
N LEU A 74 1.97 1.53 -16.72
CA LEU A 74 0.75 0.90 -17.21
C LEU A 74 0.47 -0.33 -16.33
N LEU A 75 -0.58 -0.25 -15.51
CA LEU A 75 -1.07 -1.34 -14.67
C LEU A 75 -2.41 -1.84 -15.20
N GLU A 76 -2.51 -3.14 -15.45
CA GLU A 76 -3.73 -3.80 -15.92
C GLU A 76 -4.12 -4.88 -14.93
N LEU A 77 -5.33 -4.80 -14.36
CA LEU A 77 -5.88 -5.76 -13.41
C LEU A 77 -6.94 -6.63 -14.12
N GLU A 78 -6.75 -7.95 -14.08
CA GLU A 78 -7.69 -8.93 -14.61
C GLU A 78 -7.83 -10.09 -13.61
N GLY A 79 -8.97 -10.14 -12.90
CA GLY A 79 -9.19 -11.13 -11.84
C GLY A 79 -8.10 -11.07 -10.76
N ALA A 80 -7.43 -12.18 -10.51
CA ALA A 80 -6.33 -12.29 -9.56
C ALA A 80 -4.95 -12.00 -10.18
N THR A 81 -4.91 -11.39 -11.37
CA THR A 81 -3.67 -11.12 -12.12
C THR A 81 -3.50 -9.62 -12.33
N VAL A 82 -2.26 -9.13 -12.16
CA VAL A 82 -1.87 -7.75 -12.49
C VAL A 82 -0.67 -7.76 -13.43
N SER A 83 -0.82 -7.12 -14.59
CA SER A 83 0.29 -6.81 -15.49
C SER A 83 0.84 -5.43 -15.16
N ALA A 84 2.16 -5.32 -15.00
CA ALA A 84 2.84 -4.04 -14.82
C ALA A 84 3.85 -3.82 -15.94
N LEU A 85 3.76 -2.67 -16.61
CA LEU A 85 4.74 -2.21 -17.59
C LEU A 85 5.34 -0.88 -17.15
N TRP A 86 6.67 -0.81 -17.15
CA TRP A 86 7.46 0.38 -16.83
C TRP A 86 8.23 0.85 -18.06
N THR A 87 8.16 2.15 -18.34
CA THR A 87 8.97 2.85 -19.33
C THR A 87 9.02 4.34 -18.98
N THR A 88 10.13 5.02 -19.30
CA THR A 88 10.26 6.46 -19.03
C THR A 88 9.86 7.29 -20.25
N HIS A 89 8.84 8.14 -20.09
CA HIS A 89 8.26 8.96 -21.17
C HIS A 89 8.76 10.41 -21.25
N LYS A 90 9.45 10.93 -20.22
CA LYS A 90 9.85 12.34 -20.13
C LYS A 90 11.32 12.47 -19.70
N PRO A 91 12.07 13.50 -20.17
CA PRO A 91 11.67 14.59 -21.08
C PRO A 91 11.98 14.35 -22.58
N GLY A 92 12.20 13.11 -23.04
CA GLY A 92 12.51 12.81 -24.44
C GLY A 92 11.85 11.53 -24.95
N PRO A 93 12.36 10.88 -26.03
CA PRO A 93 11.80 9.62 -26.52
C PRO A 93 11.72 8.55 -25.43
N ARG A 94 10.74 7.66 -25.56
CA ARG A 94 10.51 6.56 -24.62
C ARG A 94 11.75 5.69 -24.51
N GLY A 95 12.15 5.40 -23.28
CA GLY A 95 13.27 4.50 -23.02
C GLY A 95 13.38 4.16 -21.54
N LEU A 96 14.19 3.15 -21.24
CA LEU A 96 14.41 2.69 -19.88
C LEU A 96 15.27 3.69 -19.09
N SER A 97 14.94 3.86 -17.82
CA SER A 97 15.72 4.60 -16.83
C SER A 97 15.83 3.83 -15.53
N ARG A 98 16.65 4.32 -14.60
CA ARG A 98 16.74 3.74 -13.26
C ARG A 98 15.42 3.79 -12.49
N LEU A 99 14.52 4.71 -12.81
CA LEU A 99 13.20 4.74 -12.19
C LEU A 99 12.37 3.51 -12.59
N ASP A 100 12.48 3.06 -13.84
CA ASP A 100 11.82 1.82 -14.28
C ASP A 100 12.33 0.61 -13.49
N TYR A 101 13.66 0.52 -13.31
CA TYR A 101 14.26 -0.53 -12.48
C TYR A 101 13.78 -0.48 -11.03
N SER A 102 13.87 0.69 -10.37
CA SER A 102 13.47 0.85 -8.98
C SER A 102 11.99 0.51 -8.77
N MET A 103 11.11 0.95 -9.68
CA MET A 103 9.69 0.66 -9.58
C MET A 103 9.37 -0.81 -9.87
N ALA A 104 10.07 -1.47 -10.79
CA ALA A 104 9.97 -2.90 -11.00
C ALA A 104 10.39 -3.70 -9.74
N ARG A 105 11.46 -3.29 -9.06
CA ARG A 105 11.88 -3.89 -7.78
C ARG A 105 10.84 -3.70 -6.68
N ILE A 106 10.21 -2.52 -6.59
CA ILE A 106 9.10 -2.27 -5.67
C ILE A 106 7.95 -3.25 -5.94
N CYS A 107 7.59 -3.49 -7.20
CA CYS A 107 6.59 -4.51 -7.55
C CYS A 107 7.00 -5.91 -7.06
N ASP A 108 8.24 -6.34 -7.29
CA ASP A 108 8.70 -7.66 -6.84
C ASP A 108 8.64 -7.82 -5.31
N ILE A 109 8.99 -6.76 -4.56
CA ILE A 109 8.89 -6.75 -3.10
C ILE A 109 7.44 -6.86 -2.64
N ILE A 110 6.54 -6.00 -3.14
CA ILE A 110 5.12 -6.00 -2.76
C ILE A 110 4.49 -7.36 -3.08
N ALA A 111 4.73 -7.88 -4.29
CA ALA A 111 4.21 -9.18 -4.71
C ALA A 111 4.74 -10.33 -3.83
N GLY A 112 6.03 -10.30 -3.47
CA GLY A 112 6.64 -11.28 -2.57
C GLY A 112 6.03 -11.24 -1.17
N VAL A 113 5.84 -10.06 -0.59
CA VAL A 113 5.21 -9.88 0.72
C VAL A 113 3.78 -10.42 0.72
N LEU A 114 2.96 -10.07 -0.27
CA LEU A 114 1.60 -10.59 -0.43
C LEU A 114 1.58 -12.12 -0.53
N LYS A 115 2.54 -12.70 -1.24
CA LYS A 115 2.70 -14.16 -1.40
C LYS A 115 3.40 -14.85 -0.22
N ASN A 116 3.83 -14.11 0.80
CA ASN A 116 4.64 -14.61 1.91
C ASN A 116 5.97 -15.27 1.48
N ASP A 117 6.64 -14.72 0.47
CA ASP A 117 7.94 -15.22 0.02
C ASP A 117 9.03 -14.91 1.06
N GLN A 118 9.55 -15.96 1.69
CA GLN A 118 10.58 -15.84 2.74
C GLN A 118 11.84 -15.13 2.25
N ARG A 119 12.22 -15.29 0.97
CA ARG A 119 13.42 -14.65 0.42
C ARG A 119 13.29 -13.14 0.40
N VAL A 120 12.08 -12.64 0.13
CA VAL A 120 11.78 -11.21 0.15
C VAL A 120 11.84 -10.68 1.59
N TRP A 121 11.26 -11.41 2.54
CA TRP A 121 11.35 -11.04 3.96
C TRP A 121 12.77 -11.01 4.50
N GLU A 122 13.60 -11.97 4.12
CA GLU A 122 15.02 -12.01 4.48
C GLU A 122 15.77 -10.81 3.89
N GLY A 123 15.55 -10.50 2.60
CA GLY A 123 16.16 -9.33 1.94
C GLY A 123 15.79 -8.02 2.65
N LEU A 124 14.50 -7.82 2.94
CA LEU A 124 14.04 -6.64 3.66
C LEU A 124 14.60 -6.58 5.09
N ARG A 125 14.77 -7.71 5.78
CA ARG A 125 15.38 -7.75 7.12
C ARG A 125 16.83 -7.28 7.10
N THR A 126 17.59 -7.67 6.08
CA THR A 126 18.97 -7.21 5.88
C THR A 126 19.02 -5.70 5.59
N GLU A 127 18.09 -5.20 4.77
CA GLU A 127 18.05 -3.79 4.35
C GLU A 127 17.65 -2.84 5.48
N TYR A 128 16.63 -3.19 6.27
CA TYR A 128 16.01 -2.26 7.21
C TYR A 128 16.52 -2.32 8.66
N GLN A 129 17.38 -3.30 9.02
CA GLN A 129 18.00 -3.49 10.36
C GLN A 129 17.18 -2.89 11.53
N VAL A 130 15.95 -3.37 11.73
CA VAL A 130 14.97 -2.63 12.54
C VAL A 130 15.19 -2.85 14.05
N TYR A 131 15.58 -1.80 14.76
CA TYR A 131 15.33 -1.63 16.20
C TYR A 131 13.97 -0.96 16.41
N THR A 132 13.12 -1.53 17.26
CA THR A 132 11.69 -1.18 17.41
C THR A 132 11.45 0.19 18.08
N PRO A 133 10.78 1.16 17.44
CA PRO A 133 10.20 2.32 18.13
C PRO A 133 8.73 2.06 18.48
N LEU A 134 8.29 2.55 19.66
CA LEU A 134 6.97 2.32 20.26
C LEU A 134 5.81 3.11 19.61
N THR A 135 6.09 4.21 18.91
CA THR A 135 5.07 5.05 18.26
C THR A 135 5.68 5.71 17.03
N LYS A 136 4.95 5.76 15.90
CA LYS A 136 5.39 6.47 14.68
C LYS A 136 4.29 7.38 14.17
N ILE A 137 4.57 8.67 14.11
CA ILE A 137 3.65 9.65 13.51
C ILE A 137 4.09 9.93 12.07
N PHE A 138 3.16 9.79 11.13
CA PHE A 138 3.40 10.08 9.71
C PHE A 138 2.58 11.29 9.25
N TYR A 139 3.27 12.28 8.66
CA TYR A 139 2.65 13.49 8.12
C TYR A 139 2.60 13.43 6.61
N PHE A 140 1.45 13.83 6.05
CA PHE A 140 1.18 13.72 4.62
C PHE A 140 0.79 15.06 4.04
N ARG A 141 1.52 15.47 2.99
CA ARG A 141 1.23 16.69 2.24
C ARG A 141 -0.13 16.66 1.54
N TYR A 142 -0.60 15.47 1.15
CA TYR A 142 -1.84 15.27 0.43
C TYR A 142 -2.71 14.21 1.11
N HIS A 143 -4.01 14.46 1.18
CA HIS A 143 -4.98 13.56 1.80
C HIS A 143 -5.07 12.19 1.10
N SER A 144 -4.71 12.12 -0.19
CA SER A 144 -4.65 10.85 -0.94
C SER A 144 -3.59 9.91 -0.38
N TYR A 145 -2.46 10.43 0.10
CA TYR A 145 -1.38 9.60 0.65
C TYR A 145 -1.74 8.98 2.00
N VAL A 146 -2.62 9.63 2.76
CA VAL A 146 -3.19 9.07 3.98
C VAL A 146 -4.00 7.81 3.63
N ILE A 147 -4.87 7.90 2.61
CA ILE A 147 -5.72 6.80 2.16
C ILE A 147 -4.88 5.61 1.68
N ASP A 148 -3.82 5.92 0.94
CA ASP A 148 -2.88 4.95 0.38
C ASP A 148 -2.05 4.25 1.46
N PHE A 149 -1.52 5.02 2.42
CA PHE A 149 -0.76 4.49 3.55
C PHE A 149 -1.62 3.58 4.43
N VAL A 150 -2.83 4.04 4.78
CA VAL A 150 -3.79 3.24 5.56
C VAL A 150 -4.16 1.97 4.82
N ARG A 151 -4.28 2.00 3.49
CA ARG A 151 -4.51 0.78 2.72
C ARG A 151 -3.32 -0.18 2.83
N ALA A 152 -2.11 0.30 2.55
CA ALA A 152 -0.87 -0.49 2.61
C ALA A 152 -0.63 -1.12 4.00
N LEU A 153 -1.10 -0.48 5.07
CA LEU A 153 -1.11 -1.04 6.42
C LEU A 153 -2.03 -2.27 6.55
N GLY A 154 -3.22 -2.25 5.94
CA GLY A 154 -4.18 -3.35 6.00
C GLY A 154 -3.77 -4.56 5.17
N VAL A 155 -3.15 -4.32 4.02
CA VAL A 155 -2.77 -5.35 3.03
C VAL A 155 -1.83 -6.43 3.59
N VAL A 156 -0.89 -6.05 4.47
CA VAL A 156 0.15 -6.97 4.94
C VAL A 156 -0.10 -7.49 6.33
N ALA A 157 -1.08 -6.94 7.04
CA ALA A 157 -1.53 -7.49 8.29
C ALA A 157 -2.33 -8.78 8.03
N LYS A 158 -1.66 -9.82 7.55
CA LYS A 158 -2.17 -11.17 7.68
C LYS A 158 -2.46 -11.41 9.17
N PRO A 159 -3.49 -12.17 9.54
CA PRO A 159 -3.87 -12.42 10.93
C PRO A 159 -2.68 -12.77 11.85
N GLU A 160 -1.66 -13.40 11.28
CA GLU A 160 -0.48 -13.87 12.01
C GLU A 160 0.48 -12.74 12.41
N LEU A 161 0.48 -11.59 11.70
CA LEU A 161 1.41 -10.48 11.97
C LEU A 161 0.94 -9.55 13.09
N LEU A 162 -0.35 -9.59 13.44
CA LEU A 162 -0.96 -8.72 14.44
C LEU A 162 -1.17 -9.49 15.75
N LEU A 163 -0.08 -9.72 16.47
CA LEU A 163 -0.09 -10.37 17.80
C LEU A 163 -0.55 -9.42 18.92
N GLY A 164 -0.58 -8.11 18.67
CA GLY A 164 -0.93 -7.07 19.63
C GLY A 164 -2.08 -6.18 19.15
N SER A 165 -1.94 -4.87 19.34
CA SER A 165 -2.92 -3.89 18.88
C SER A 165 -2.30 -2.88 17.93
N ILE A 166 -3.12 -2.37 17.02
CA ILE A 166 -2.75 -1.27 16.12
C ILE A 166 -3.76 -0.16 16.31
N GLN A 167 -3.26 1.05 16.54
CA GLN A 167 -4.08 2.24 16.64
C GLN A 167 -3.69 3.21 15.55
N LEU A 168 -4.72 3.74 14.89
CA LEU A 168 -4.58 4.76 13.86
C LEU A 168 -5.33 6.00 14.31
N ARG A 169 -4.69 7.17 14.15
CA ARG A 169 -5.39 8.46 14.15
C ARG A 169 -5.18 9.11 12.81
N SER A 170 -6.24 9.27 12.04
CA SER A 170 -6.18 9.95 10.75
C SER A 170 -6.87 11.30 10.84
N THR A 171 -6.20 12.30 10.28
CA THR A 171 -6.76 13.58 9.92
C THR A 171 -6.70 13.73 8.40
N PRO A 172 -7.27 14.79 7.81
CA PRO A 172 -7.09 15.05 6.38
C PRO A 172 -5.64 15.27 5.95
N LYS A 173 -4.70 15.48 6.88
CA LYS A 173 -3.28 15.80 6.60
C LYS A 173 -2.27 14.89 7.30
N SER A 174 -2.71 13.94 8.13
CA SER A 174 -1.80 13.10 8.90
C SER A 174 -2.39 11.72 9.19
N VAL A 175 -1.51 10.73 9.38
CA VAL A 175 -1.84 9.46 10.02
C VAL A 175 -0.82 9.22 11.12
N GLU A 176 -1.30 9.16 12.34
CA GLU A 176 -0.56 8.65 13.46
C GLU A 176 -0.75 7.14 13.54
N LEU A 177 0.35 6.39 13.48
CA LEU A 177 0.37 4.95 13.74
C LEU A 177 0.94 4.73 15.14
N ILE A 178 0.06 4.34 16.05
CA ILE A 178 0.41 4.02 17.42
C ILE A 178 0.39 2.52 17.55
N LEU A 179 1.45 1.99 18.15
CA LEU A 179 1.73 0.58 18.30
C LEU A 179 1.84 0.30 19.80
N PRO A 180 0.69 0.18 20.51
CA PRO A 180 0.65 0.20 21.97
C PRO A 180 1.37 -0.98 22.62
N ASP A 181 1.51 -2.09 21.88
CA ASP A 181 2.19 -3.29 22.33
C ASP A 181 3.62 -3.38 21.78
N LYS A 182 4.56 -3.82 22.62
CA LYS A 182 5.96 -4.09 22.26
C LYS A 182 6.13 -5.34 21.40
N ASN A 183 5.11 -6.19 21.31
CA ASN A 183 5.15 -7.50 20.65
C ASN A 183 4.75 -7.45 19.17
N ILE A 184 5.30 -6.50 18.41
CA ILE A 184 5.11 -6.47 16.96
C ILE A 184 6.08 -7.43 16.31
N ARG A 185 5.58 -8.25 15.40
CA ARG A 185 6.45 -9.12 14.61
C ARG A 185 7.44 -8.29 13.79
N PRO A 186 8.72 -8.68 13.72
CA PRO A 186 9.72 -7.98 12.92
C PRO A 186 9.27 -7.72 11.48
N GLU A 187 8.54 -8.66 10.88
CA GLU A 187 7.99 -8.56 9.51
C GLU A 187 7.08 -7.34 9.35
N LEU A 188 6.18 -7.10 10.31
CA LEU A 188 5.31 -5.92 10.28
C LEU A 188 6.15 -4.63 10.45
N ALA A 189 7.12 -4.62 11.36
CA ALA A 189 7.98 -3.45 11.56
C ALA A 189 8.80 -3.09 10.30
N ILE A 190 9.34 -4.10 9.63
CA ILE A 190 10.07 -3.98 8.36
C ILE A 190 9.13 -3.49 7.26
N TRP A 191 7.93 -4.06 7.16
CA TRP A 191 6.92 -3.63 6.18
C TRP A 191 6.53 -2.18 6.36
N LEU A 192 6.34 -1.73 7.61
CA LEU A 192 6.03 -0.33 7.91
C LEU A 192 7.12 0.63 7.42
N GLU A 193 8.38 0.26 7.59
CA GLU A 193 9.51 1.05 7.09
C GLU A 193 9.55 1.07 5.56
N PHE A 194 9.35 -0.09 4.93
CA PHE A 194 9.26 -0.17 3.48
C PHE A 194 8.11 0.67 2.92
N VAL A 195 6.90 0.61 3.49
CA VAL A 195 5.75 1.41 3.03
C VAL A 195 6.01 2.90 3.27
N LYS A 196 6.60 3.26 4.41
CA LYS A 196 7.03 4.64 4.67
C LYS A 196 7.94 5.13 3.55
N GLU A 197 8.94 4.34 3.18
CA GLU A 197 9.88 4.67 2.12
C GLU A 197 9.34 4.48 0.70
N SER A 198 8.26 3.73 0.51
CA SER A 198 7.70 3.46 -0.82
C SER A 198 6.54 4.39 -1.16
N VAL A 199 5.90 4.99 -0.16
CA VAL A 199 4.67 5.77 -0.33
C VAL A 199 4.79 7.22 0.19
N ILE A 200 5.77 7.54 1.05
CA ILE A 200 5.77 8.84 1.79
C ILE A 200 6.93 9.79 1.39
N LYS A 201 6.63 11.10 1.32
CA LYS A 201 7.58 12.18 1.62
C LYS A 201 7.14 12.82 2.95
N SER A 202 7.77 12.43 4.06
CA SER A 202 7.39 12.91 5.39
C SER A 202 7.96 14.32 5.55
N GLU A 203 7.09 15.33 5.61
CA GLU A 203 7.47 16.72 5.87
C GLU A 203 6.44 17.33 6.83
N GLY A 204 6.76 17.40 8.12
CA GLY A 204 5.90 18.00 9.13
C GLY A 204 6.39 17.79 10.56
N LEU A 205 6.08 18.74 11.44
CA LEU A 205 6.33 18.66 12.89
C LEU A 205 5.20 17.91 13.58
N ALA A 206 5.55 17.10 14.58
CA ALA A 206 4.61 16.38 15.41
C ALA A 206 3.66 17.34 16.15
N GLN A 207 2.36 17.15 15.98
CA GLN A 207 1.33 17.69 16.86
C GLN A 207 0.50 16.51 17.35
N ASP A 208 0.39 16.39 18.67
CA ASP A 208 -0.54 15.46 19.31
C ASP A 208 -1.96 15.82 18.90
N VAL A 209 -2.63 14.94 18.16
CA VAL A 209 -4.03 15.10 17.78
C VAL A 209 -4.86 14.14 18.62
N THR A 210 -5.37 14.64 19.75
CA THR A 210 -6.41 13.93 20.49
C THR A 210 -7.72 14.09 19.72
N ILE A 211 -8.31 12.97 19.32
CA ILE A 211 -9.65 12.96 18.69
C ILE A 211 -10.66 12.72 19.80
N GLU A 212 -11.43 13.74 20.15
CA GLU A 212 -12.56 13.63 21.07
C GLU A 212 -13.86 13.39 20.31
N GLY A 213 -14.80 12.67 20.91
CA GLY A 213 -16.08 12.36 20.27
C GLY A 213 -16.69 11.05 20.73
N GLY A 214 -17.77 10.66 20.05
CA GLY A 214 -18.45 9.40 20.30
C GLY A 214 -17.56 8.21 19.91
N GLN A 215 -17.78 7.07 20.55
CA GLN A 215 -17.03 5.85 20.32
C GLN A 215 -17.98 4.67 20.01
N ARG A 216 -17.54 3.77 19.14
CA ARG A 216 -18.23 2.52 18.85
C ARG A 216 -17.25 1.38 18.68
N ARG A 217 -17.55 0.23 19.30
CA ARG A 217 -16.82 -1.02 19.10
C ARG A 217 -17.58 -1.96 18.18
N VAL A 218 -16.86 -2.65 17.30
CA VAL A 218 -17.38 -3.65 16.35
C VAL A 218 -16.55 -4.93 16.49
N GLN A 219 -17.19 -6.08 16.39
CA GLN A 219 -16.60 -7.40 16.48
C GLN A 219 -16.75 -8.14 15.14
N PHE A 220 -15.68 -8.79 14.69
CA PHE A 220 -15.61 -9.51 13.42
C PHE A 220 -15.32 -11.00 13.61
N ASN A 221 -15.49 -11.80 12.56
CA ASN A 221 -15.26 -13.24 12.59
C ASN A 221 -13.77 -13.60 12.48
N SER A 222 -12.99 -12.73 11.82
CA SER A 222 -11.55 -12.91 11.63
C SER A 222 -10.76 -11.62 11.90
N VAL A 223 -9.45 -11.76 12.13
CA VAL A 223 -8.54 -10.62 12.26
C VAL A 223 -8.42 -9.88 10.92
N GLY A 224 -8.44 -10.61 9.79
CA GLY A 224 -8.44 -10.01 8.46
C GLY A 224 -9.65 -9.11 8.20
N GLU A 225 -10.86 -9.55 8.57
CA GLU A 225 -12.06 -8.71 8.51
C GLU A 225 -11.91 -7.45 9.37
N ALA A 226 -11.45 -7.59 10.61
CA ALA A 226 -11.22 -6.46 11.51
C ALA A 226 -10.25 -5.44 10.89
N LEU A 227 -9.16 -5.91 10.27
CA LEU A 227 -8.17 -5.04 9.63
C LEU A 227 -8.68 -4.37 8.35
N ASN A 228 -9.43 -5.11 7.53
CA ASN A 228 -10.08 -4.54 6.35
C ASN A 228 -11.06 -3.44 6.76
N PHE A 229 -11.88 -3.68 7.78
CA PHE A 229 -12.76 -2.65 8.34
C PHE A 229 -11.97 -1.46 8.90
N HIS A 230 -10.92 -1.73 9.69
CA HIS A 230 -10.06 -0.73 10.32
C HIS A 230 -9.44 0.21 9.29
N THR A 231 -9.01 -0.31 8.14
CA THR A 231 -8.44 0.53 7.08
C THR A 231 -9.49 1.23 6.24
N LEU A 232 -10.59 0.56 5.88
CA LEU A 232 -11.67 1.15 5.09
C LEU A 232 -12.36 2.31 5.82
N VAL A 233 -12.59 2.19 7.13
CA VAL A 233 -13.24 3.26 7.90
C VAL A 233 -12.39 4.53 7.88
N HIS A 234 -11.07 4.39 8.01
CA HIS A 234 -10.14 5.52 7.90
C HIS A 234 -10.19 6.19 6.53
N ARG A 235 -10.24 5.41 5.44
CA ARG A 235 -10.39 5.94 4.07
C ARG A 235 -11.71 6.70 3.89
N CYS A 236 -12.81 6.19 4.40
CA CYS A 236 -14.13 6.82 4.32
C CYS A 236 -14.21 8.15 5.08
N PHE A 237 -13.51 8.29 6.20
CA PHE A 237 -13.48 9.55 6.95
C PHE A 237 -12.56 10.57 6.31
N VAL A 238 -11.34 10.16 5.95
CA VAL A 238 -10.36 11.06 5.35
C VAL A 238 -10.84 11.59 3.99
N SER A 239 -11.53 10.78 3.18
CA SER A 239 -12.14 11.24 1.93
C SER A 239 -13.24 12.28 2.11
N LYS A 240 -13.85 12.39 3.30
CA LYS A 240 -14.79 13.45 3.68
C LYS A 240 -14.15 14.59 4.46
N TRP A 241 -12.82 14.63 4.53
CA TRP A 241 -12.09 15.62 5.32
C TRP A 241 -12.41 15.57 6.81
N LEU A 242 -12.77 14.38 7.32
CA LEU A 242 -13.06 14.15 8.74
C LEU A 242 -11.90 13.44 9.43
N SER A 243 -11.73 13.76 10.71
CA SER A 243 -10.78 13.06 11.58
C SER A 243 -11.42 11.83 12.23
N ILE A 244 -10.61 10.79 12.39
CA ILE A 244 -11.02 9.51 12.97
C ILE A 244 -9.86 8.89 13.74
N GLU A 245 -10.19 8.29 14.87
CA GLU A 245 -9.31 7.40 15.61
C GLU A 245 -9.91 6.00 15.59
N SER A 246 -9.07 4.98 15.44
CA SER A 246 -9.50 3.62 15.72
C SER A 246 -8.39 2.76 16.29
N LEU A 247 -8.79 1.75 17.05
CA LEU A 247 -7.95 0.76 17.70
C LEU A 247 -8.42 -0.63 17.26
N CYS A 248 -7.55 -1.37 16.59
CA CYS A 248 -7.77 -2.76 16.20
C CYS A 248 -7.05 -3.68 17.19
N GLU A 249 -7.82 -4.57 17.82
CA GLU A 249 -7.35 -5.54 18.81
C GLU A 249 -7.90 -6.92 18.44
N GLY A 250 -7.06 -7.75 17.83
CA GLY A 250 -7.44 -9.05 17.30
C GLY A 250 -8.61 -8.95 16.32
N LYS A 251 -9.78 -9.44 16.72
CA LYS A 251 -11.01 -9.45 15.91
C LYS A 251 -11.95 -8.27 16.19
N SER A 252 -11.51 -7.29 16.98
CA SER A 252 -12.35 -6.18 17.40
C SER A 252 -11.76 -4.85 16.97
N VAL A 253 -12.62 -3.92 16.55
CA VAL A 253 -12.22 -2.55 16.19
C VAL A 253 -13.05 -1.56 16.97
N THR A 254 -12.39 -0.68 17.69
CA THR A 254 -12.99 0.47 18.35
C THR A 254 -12.73 1.70 17.51
N VAL A 255 -13.77 2.45 17.15
CA VAL A 255 -13.70 3.68 16.35
C VAL A 255 -14.18 4.85 17.19
N LYS A 256 -13.52 6.00 17.07
CA LYS A 256 -13.84 7.25 17.73
C LYS A 256 -13.80 8.40 16.73
N SER A 257 -14.81 9.27 16.76
CA SER A 257 -14.84 10.47 15.92
C SER A 257 -15.75 11.55 16.51
N PRO A 258 -15.43 12.86 16.29
CA PRO A 258 -16.31 13.96 16.66
C PRO A 258 -17.65 13.94 15.89
N ASP A 259 -17.67 13.44 14.65
CA ASP A 259 -18.91 13.32 13.86
C ASP A 259 -19.60 11.98 14.11
N VAL A 260 -20.35 11.93 15.21
CA VAL A 260 -21.05 10.73 15.66
C VAL A 260 -22.09 10.24 14.65
N GLY A 261 -22.80 11.16 13.99
CA GLY A 261 -23.85 10.84 13.04
C GLY A 261 -23.32 10.18 11.77
N TYR A 262 -22.23 10.72 11.20
CA TYR A 262 -21.52 10.12 10.09
C TYR A 262 -20.86 8.80 10.49
N MET A 263 -20.25 8.75 11.69
CA MET A 263 -19.60 7.55 12.23
C MET A 263 -20.53 6.35 12.28
N TYR A 264 -21.71 6.47 12.89
CA TYR A 264 -22.62 5.33 12.97
C TYR A 264 -23.07 4.83 11.59
N LYS A 265 -23.35 5.75 10.66
CA LYS A 265 -23.75 5.40 9.28
C LYS A 265 -22.62 4.66 8.56
N CYS A 266 -21.41 5.21 8.56
CA CYS A 266 -20.26 4.59 7.90
C CYS A 266 -19.87 3.26 8.52
N ILE A 267 -19.83 3.16 9.85
CA ILE A 267 -19.47 1.91 10.52
C ILE A 267 -20.46 0.80 10.17
N ASN A 268 -21.77 1.06 10.19
CA ASN A 268 -22.76 0.06 9.78
C ASN A 268 -22.50 -0.38 8.34
N LEU A 269 -22.34 0.61 7.44
CA LEU A 269 -22.23 0.30 6.03
C LEU A 269 -21.00 -0.58 5.72
N ILE A 270 -19.86 -0.25 6.31
CA ILE A 270 -18.60 -0.93 6.08
C ILE A 270 -18.58 -2.27 6.82
N ALA A 271 -19.08 -2.34 8.06
CA ALA A 271 -19.12 -3.59 8.82
C ALA A 271 -19.97 -4.65 8.13
N ASP A 272 -21.13 -4.25 7.58
CA ASP A 272 -22.00 -5.15 6.81
C ASP A 272 -21.32 -5.65 5.53
N ALA A 273 -20.68 -4.73 4.79
CA ALA A 273 -19.95 -5.07 3.57
C ALA A 273 -18.77 -6.04 3.83
N VAL A 274 -17.99 -5.78 4.88
CA VAL A 274 -16.84 -6.62 5.27
C VAL A 274 -17.26 -7.98 5.78
N SER A 275 -18.38 -8.06 6.52
CA SER A 275 -18.88 -9.32 7.09
C SER A 275 -19.69 -10.16 6.09
N GLY A 276 -19.89 -9.66 4.86
CA GLY A 276 -20.73 -10.33 3.86
C GLY A 276 -22.23 -10.35 4.18
N ASN A 277 -22.69 -9.50 5.11
CA ASN A 277 -24.10 -9.37 5.42
C ASN A 277 -24.78 -8.54 4.31
N PHE A 278 -25.54 -9.21 3.46
CA PHE A 278 -26.14 -8.63 2.26
C PHE A 278 -27.11 -7.47 2.56
N TYR A 279 -26.97 -6.38 1.81
CA TYR A 279 -28.01 -5.36 1.66
C TYR A 279 -29.16 -5.93 0.83
N ILE A 280 -30.28 -6.29 1.46
CA ILE A 280 -31.56 -6.19 0.76
C ILE A 280 -31.92 -4.72 0.79
N LEU A 281 -31.57 -3.97 -0.27
CA LEU A 281 -32.15 -2.66 -0.54
C LEU A 281 -33.66 -2.87 -0.75
N ARG A 282 -34.44 -2.83 0.34
CA ARG A 282 -35.89 -2.62 0.22
C ARG A 282 -36.07 -1.18 -0.23
N THR A 283 -36.27 -1.01 -1.53
CA THR A 283 -36.85 0.19 -2.11
C THR A 283 -38.10 0.51 -1.30
N ILE A 284 -38.05 1.57 -0.50
CA ILE A 284 -39.26 2.13 0.08
C ILE A 284 -39.99 2.74 -1.11
N GLN A 285 -40.93 1.99 -1.70
CA GLN A 285 -41.99 2.60 -2.48
C GLN A 285 -42.76 3.50 -1.52
N SER A 286 -42.59 4.82 -1.65
CA SER A 286 -43.45 5.79 -1.02
C SER A 286 -44.83 5.69 -1.67
N SER A 287 -45.70 4.88 -1.08
CA SER A 287 -47.13 4.94 -1.33
C SER A 287 -47.77 5.87 -0.30
N ARG A 288 -47.93 7.15 -0.67
CA ARG A 288 -49.13 8.01 -0.53
C ARG A 288 -48.75 9.47 -0.69
#